data_AF-A0A3A8HKQ2-F1
#
_entry.id   AF-A0A3A8HKQ2-F1
#
_cell.length_a   1.000
_cell.length_b   1.000
_cell.length_c   1.000
_cell.angle_alpha   90.00
_cell.angle_beta   90.00
_cell.angle_gamma   90.00
#
_symmetry.space_group_name_H-M   'P 1'
#
loop_
_entity.id
_entity.type
_entity.pdbx_description
1 polymer ?
#
loop_
_entity_poly.entity_id
_entity_poly.type
_entity_poly.pdbx_seq_one_letter_code
_entity_poly.pdbx_strand_id
1 'polypeptide(L)'
;MTYQNEWRPRFPVPPHTARYLVEGCPVLVDALRVRTMNFGQHWRTPGVVEVRYEVVLPGAYAVALLEQDWADWIEDYQRFPEPNNPLEQALRALGWPGPAQALADPVVAPLVLDFDAHELLLRWFDDGVPSLPGFVLNTVDEVRMVGTDVWLAGQARPELPDVSYAYQD
;
A
#
# COMPACT_ATOMS: atom_id res chain seq x y z
N MET A 1 3.27 11.67 13.28
CA MET A 1 3.65 10.40 13.95
C MET A 1 4.63 9.74 12.99
N THR A 2 5.90 9.54 13.36
CA THR A 2 6.86 8.90 12.44
C THR A 2 6.56 7.41 12.45
N TYR A 3 6.00 6.88 11.37
CA TYR A 3 5.96 5.44 11.15
C TYR A 3 7.41 4.99 11.07
N GLN A 4 7.86 4.24 12.08
CA GLN A 4 9.14 3.53 12.03
C GLN A 4 8.82 2.13 11.52
N ASN A 5 9.55 1.69 10.50
CA ASN A 5 9.28 0.43 9.86
C ASN A 5 9.52 -0.72 10.85
N GLU A 6 8.43 -1.18 11.44
CA GLU A 6 8.40 -2.31 12.37
C GLU A 6 8.12 -3.64 11.66
N TRP A 7 7.65 -3.60 10.41
CA TRP A 7 7.09 -4.74 9.71
C TRP A 7 8.06 -5.43 8.77
N ARG A 8 8.87 -4.70 7.97
CA ARG A 8 9.82 -5.32 7.03
C ARG A 8 10.71 -6.38 7.70
N PRO A 9 11.28 -6.15 8.91
CA PRO A 9 12.12 -7.15 9.56
C PRO A 9 11.38 -8.41 10.00
N ARG A 10 10.04 -8.36 10.16
CA ARG A 10 9.20 -9.49 10.60
C ARG A 10 8.87 -10.46 9.46
N PHE A 11 9.03 -10.04 8.20
CA PHE A 11 8.75 -10.87 7.01
C PHE A 11 9.95 -10.99 6.04
N PRO A 12 11.14 -11.47 6.49
CA PRO A 12 12.37 -11.34 5.70
C PRO A 12 12.67 -12.45 4.66
N VAL A 13 11.88 -13.53 4.58
CA VAL A 13 12.31 -14.75 3.84
C VAL A 13 11.13 -15.63 3.35
N PRO A 14 11.38 -16.63 2.46
CA PRO A 14 10.39 -17.41 1.71
C PRO A 14 9.23 -17.99 2.53
N PRO A 15 8.07 -18.27 1.89
CA PRO A 15 7.86 -18.43 0.45
C PRO A 15 7.73 -17.12 -0.36
N HIS A 16 7.69 -15.99 0.31
CA HIS A 16 7.47 -14.66 -0.28
C HIS A 16 8.76 -14.09 -0.85
N THR A 17 8.68 -13.38 -1.98
CA THR A 17 9.83 -12.67 -2.58
C THR A 17 9.48 -11.21 -2.75
N ALA A 18 9.76 -10.40 -1.73
CA ALA A 18 9.56 -8.96 -1.85
C ALA A 18 10.43 -8.40 -2.98
N ARG A 19 9.81 -7.61 -3.86
CA ARG A 19 10.45 -7.07 -5.06
C ARG A 19 10.00 -5.64 -5.28
N TYR A 20 10.93 -4.77 -5.63
CA TYR A 20 10.66 -3.35 -5.84
C TYR A 20 11.28 -2.91 -7.15
N LEU A 21 10.45 -2.41 -8.06
CA LEU A 21 10.88 -1.89 -9.36
C LEU A 21 10.38 -0.47 -9.54
N VAL A 22 11.20 0.37 -10.16
CA VAL A 22 10.79 1.68 -10.69
C VAL A 22 11.30 1.75 -12.12
N GLU A 23 10.42 2.07 -13.08
CA GLU A 23 10.69 1.98 -14.52
C GLU A 23 11.28 0.61 -14.95
N GLY A 24 10.84 -0.46 -14.30
CA GLY A 24 11.32 -1.82 -14.53
C GLY A 24 12.72 -2.12 -13.96
N CYS A 25 13.38 -1.14 -13.36
CA CYS A 25 14.70 -1.30 -12.75
C CYS A 25 14.57 -1.63 -11.24
N PRO A 26 15.31 -2.62 -10.72
CA PRO A 26 15.34 -2.90 -9.30
C PRO A 26 15.82 -1.68 -8.49
N VAL A 27 15.12 -1.39 -7.41
CA VAL A 27 15.50 -0.33 -6.45
C VAL A 27 15.69 -0.90 -5.05
N LEU A 28 16.57 -0.27 -4.28
CA LEU A 28 16.75 -0.61 -2.87
C LEU A 28 15.52 -0.17 -2.08
N VAL A 29 15.10 -1.01 -1.13
CA VAL A 29 13.95 -0.71 -0.26
C VAL A 29 14.12 0.62 0.48
N ASP A 30 15.34 0.95 0.91
CA ASP A 30 15.61 2.18 1.65
C ASP A 30 15.60 3.44 0.75
N ALA A 31 15.60 3.26 -0.57
CA ALA A 31 15.42 4.34 -1.55
C ALA A 31 13.94 4.62 -1.87
N LEU A 32 13.01 3.89 -1.25
CA LEU A 32 11.57 4.11 -1.38
C LEU A 32 10.98 4.65 -0.09
N ARG A 33 10.12 5.66 -0.20
CA ARG A 33 9.29 6.16 0.90
C ARG A 33 7.87 6.40 0.42
N VAL A 34 6.93 6.47 1.34
CA VAL A 34 5.58 6.96 1.11
C VAL A 34 5.47 8.33 1.76
N ARG A 35 4.58 9.19 1.30
CA ARG A 35 4.17 10.37 2.07
C ARG A 35 2.74 10.21 2.54
N THR A 36 2.53 10.24 3.85
CA THR A 36 1.18 10.17 4.43
C THR A 36 0.30 11.31 3.91
N MET A 37 0.88 12.50 3.77
CA MET A 37 0.15 13.65 3.24
C MET A 37 0.19 13.68 1.72
N ASN A 38 -0.99 13.79 1.12
CA ASN A 38 -1.20 13.97 -0.33
C ASN A 38 -0.92 12.75 -1.21
N PHE A 39 -0.88 11.56 -0.61
CA PHE A 39 -1.00 10.31 -1.37
C PHE A 39 -2.30 10.30 -2.19
N GLY A 40 -2.24 9.87 -3.44
CA GLY A 40 -3.36 9.89 -4.38
C GLY A 40 -3.57 11.24 -5.10
N GLN A 41 -2.81 12.29 -4.76
CA GLN A 41 -2.93 13.58 -5.44
C GLN A 41 -1.91 13.74 -6.57
N HIS A 42 -2.40 13.94 -7.80
CA HIS A 42 -1.58 14.19 -8.99
C HIS A 42 -0.98 15.61 -8.97
N TRP A 43 0.09 15.82 -8.22
CA TRP A 43 0.83 17.07 -8.25
C TRP A 43 1.88 17.08 -9.35
N ARG A 44 1.98 18.20 -10.06
CA ARG A 44 3.02 18.41 -11.08
C ARG A 44 4.03 19.42 -10.57
N THR A 45 5.14 18.95 -10.01
CA THR A 45 6.32 19.80 -9.82
C THR A 45 6.96 20.02 -11.20
N PRO A 46 7.12 21.27 -11.69
CA PRO A 46 7.70 21.50 -13.01
C PRO A 46 9.07 20.82 -13.16
N GLY A 47 9.25 20.05 -14.22
CA GLY A 47 10.49 19.32 -14.48
C GLY A 47 10.61 17.97 -13.76
N VAL A 48 9.67 17.62 -12.87
CA VAL A 48 9.60 16.30 -12.26
C VAL A 48 8.49 15.50 -12.93
N VAL A 49 8.87 14.39 -13.55
CA VAL A 49 7.93 13.46 -14.19
C VAL A 49 7.72 12.28 -13.24
N GLU A 50 6.47 11.94 -12.99
CA GLU A 50 6.12 10.72 -12.26
C GLU A 50 6.43 9.50 -13.13
N VAL A 51 6.93 8.45 -12.48
CA VAL A 51 7.38 7.22 -13.11
C VAL A 51 6.65 6.03 -12.51
N ARG A 52 6.42 4.99 -13.32
CA ARG A 52 5.73 3.78 -12.85
C ARG A 52 6.61 3.01 -11.87
N TYR A 53 6.02 2.56 -10.77
CA TYR A 53 6.63 1.59 -9.86
C TYR A 53 5.80 0.30 -9.77
N GLU A 54 6.45 -0.77 -9.32
CA GLU A 54 5.82 -2.03 -8.96
C GLU A 54 6.46 -2.57 -7.67
N VAL A 55 5.62 -3.01 -6.74
CA VAL A 55 6.06 -3.66 -5.50
C VAL A 55 5.33 -4.96 -5.26
N VAL A 56 6.08 -5.96 -4.79
CA VAL A 56 5.54 -7.22 -4.29
C VAL A 56 5.82 -7.27 -2.79
N LEU A 57 4.77 -7.43 -1.99
CA LEU A 57 4.82 -7.53 -0.54
C LEU A 57 4.29 -8.91 -0.11
N PRO A 58 4.78 -9.49 1.00
CA PRO A 58 4.25 -10.74 1.53
C PRO A 58 2.76 -10.64 1.85
N GLY A 59 1.93 -11.59 1.41
CA GLY A 59 0.51 -11.58 1.79
C GLY A 59 0.30 -11.79 3.28
N ALA A 60 1.19 -12.54 3.94
CA ALA A 60 1.19 -12.68 5.40
C ALA A 60 1.40 -11.34 6.14
N TYR A 61 2.11 -10.40 5.52
CA TYR A 61 2.23 -9.05 6.04
C TYR A 61 0.89 -8.30 5.95
N ALA A 62 0.21 -8.37 4.79
CA ALA A 62 -1.10 -7.76 4.64
C ALA A 62 -2.12 -8.31 5.63
N VAL A 63 -2.15 -9.63 5.81
CA VAL A 63 -3.00 -10.28 6.83
C VAL A 63 -2.69 -9.73 8.23
N ALA A 64 -1.41 -9.71 8.63
CA ALA A 64 -1.02 -9.27 9.97
C ALA A 64 -1.33 -7.78 10.22
N LEU A 65 -1.27 -6.94 9.19
CA LEU A 65 -1.65 -5.54 9.29
C LEU A 65 -3.17 -5.41 9.46
N LEU A 66 -3.94 -6.07 8.59
CA LEU A 66 -5.41 -6.07 8.64
C LEU A 66 -5.91 -6.56 10.00
N GLU A 67 -5.32 -7.61 10.56
CA GLU A 67 -5.69 -8.17 11.87
C GLU A 67 -5.66 -7.15 13.02
N GLN A 68 -4.95 -6.02 12.89
CA GLN A 68 -4.92 -4.98 13.93
C GLN A 68 -6.26 -4.25 14.05
N ASP A 69 -6.89 -3.94 12.91
CA ASP A 69 -8.07 -3.06 12.85
C ASP A 69 -9.33 -3.78 12.32
N TRP A 70 -9.19 -5.03 11.85
CA TRP A 70 -10.27 -5.77 11.19
C TRP A 70 -11.54 -5.89 12.02
N ALA A 71 -11.41 -6.20 13.32
CA ALA A 71 -12.55 -6.36 14.21
C ALA A 71 -13.36 -5.06 14.31
N ASP A 72 -12.67 -3.94 14.43
CA ASP A 72 -13.27 -2.61 14.55
C ASP A 72 -13.96 -2.22 13.23
N TRP A 73 -13.36 -2.51 12.07
CA TRP A 73 -14.01 -2.26 10.77
C TRP A 73 -15.29 -3.06 10.58
N ILE A 74 -15.26 -4.35 10.93
CA ILE A 74 -16.43 -5.20 10.80
C ILE A 74 -17.53 -4.75 11.77
N GLU A 75 -17.18 -4.36 13.00
CA GLU A 75 -18.13 -3.77 13.94
C GLU A 75 -18.74 -2.49 13.38
N ASP A 76 -17.94 -1.59 12.81
CA ASP A 76 -18.41 -0.34 12.23
C ASP A 76 -19.36 -0.57 11.04
N TYR A 77 -19.04 -1.48 10.10
CA TYR A 77 -19.95 -1.82 9.01
C TYR A 77 -21.27 -2.43 9.51
N GLN A 78 -21.22 -3.25 10.56
CA GLN A 78 -22.44 -3.83 11.14
C GLN A 78 -23.28 -2.78 11.89
N ARG A 79 -22.62 -1.80 12.52
CA ARG A 79 -23.27 -0.73 13.29
C ARG A 79 -23.81 0.39 12.42
N PHE A 80 -23.10 0.73 11.34
CA PHE A 80 -23.43 1.79 10.40
C PHE A 80 -23.43 1.24 8.96
N PRO A 81 -24.44 0.45 8.57
CA PRO A 81 -24.48 -0.14 7.24
C PRO A 81 -24.53 0.93 6.14
N GLU A 82 -23.71 0.73 5.12
CA GLU A 82 -23.65 1.48 3.87
C GLU A 82 -24.08 0.55 2.72
N PRO A 83 -25.39 0.45 2.42
CA PRO A 83 -25.91 -0.56 1.51
C PRO A 83 -25.35 -0.51 0.08
N ASN A 84 -24.71 0.59 -0.33
CA ASN A 84 -24.13 0.78 -1.65
C ASN A 84 -22.60 0.63 -1.66
N ASN A 85 -21.98 0.34 -0.52
CA ASN A 85 -20.54 0.14 -0.41
C ASN A 85 -20.18 -1.27 -0.94
N PRO A 86 -19.40 -1.39 -2.04
CA PRO A 86 -19.08 -2.69 -2.63
C PRO A 86 -18.29 -3.61 -1.70
N LEU A 87 -17.38 -3.04 -0.89
CA LEU A 87 -16.58 -3.80 0.06
C LEU A 87 -17.47 -4.40 1.17
N GLU A 88 -18.36 -3.60 1.76
CA GLU A 88 -19.33 -4.11 2.74
C GLU A 88 -20.19 -5.24 2.18
N GLN A 89 -20.75 -5.04 0.98
CA GLN A 89 -21.59 -6.04 0.33
C GLN A 89 -20.85 -7.37 0.15
N ALA A 90 -19.59 -7.31 -0.28
CA ALA A 90 -18.77 -8.49 -0.53
C ALA A 90 -18.35 -9.19 0.77
N LEU A 91 -17.94 -8.44 1.80
CA LEU A 91 -17.63 -8.97 3.13
C LEU A 91 -18.85 -9.65 3.77
N ARG A 92 -20.02 -9.01 3.69
CA ARG A 92 -21.28 -9.57 4.18
C ARG A 92 -21.67 -10.84 3.44
N ALA A 93 -21.48 -10.90 2.12
CA ALA A 93 -21.78 -12.08 1.31
C ALA A 93 -20.91 -13.29 1.69
N LEU A 94 -19.68 -13.07 2.15
CA LEU A 94 -18.80 -14.10 2.70
C LEU A 94 -19.03 -14.39 4.20
N GLY A 95 -20.01 -13.73 4.83
CA GLY A 95 -20.33 -13.94 6.24
C GLY A 95 -19.36 -13.29 7.22
N TRP A 96 -18.80 -12.12 6.86
CA TRP A 96 -17.81 -11.39 7.65
C TRP A 96 -16.55 -12.22 7.93
N PRO A 97 -15.79 -12.56 6.86
CA PRO A 97 -14.62 -13.42 6.97
C PRO A 97 -13.51 -12.76 7.78
N GLY A 98 -12.56 -13.56 8.28
CA GLY A 98 -11.28 -13.02 8.79
C GLY A 98 -10.36 -12.55 7.66
N PRO A 99 -9.30 -11.76 7.97
CA PRO A 99 -8.43 -11.16 6.94
C PRO A 99 -7.83 -12.15 5.94
N ALA A 100 -7.31 -13.29 6.43
CA ALA A 100 -6.72 -14.30 5.56
C ALA A 100 -7.72 -14.90 4.56
N GLN A 101 -8.97 -15.11 4.99
CA GLN A 101 -10.03 -15.61 4.12
C GLN A 101 -10.49 -14.53 3.14
N ALA A 102 -10.57 -13.27 3.58
CA ALA A 102 -10.91 -12.14 2.72
C ALA A 102 -9.89 -11.95 1.59
N LEU A 103 -8.60 -12.03 1.90
CA LEU A 103 -7.52 -11.93 0.91
C LEU A 103 -7.38 -13.18 0.02
N ALA A 104 -7.93 -14.33 0.41
CA ALA A 104 -7.96 -15.52 -0.43
C ALA A 104 -9.14 -15.52 -1.42
N ASP A 105 -10.16 -14.69 -1.20
CA ASP A 105 -11.33 -14.62 -2.06
C ASP A 105 -11.09 -13.67 -3.26
N PRO A 106 -11.32 -14.11 -4.50
CA PRO A 106 -10.99 -13.32 -5.70
C PRO A 106 -11.85 -12.07 -5.90
N VAL A 107 -13.01 -11.97 -5.23
CA VAL A 107 -13.91 -10.81 -5.30
C VAL A 107 -13.62 -9.83 -4.18
N VAL A 108 -13.41 -10.33 -2.96
CA VAL A 108 -13.15 -9.50 -1.78
C VAL A 108 -11.72 -8.98 -1.74
N ALA A 109 -10.73 -9.79 -2.10
CA ALA A 109 -9.33 -9.40 -1.98
C ALA A 109 -8.98 -8.09 -2.69
N PRO A 110 -9.39 -7.84 -3.95
CA PRO A 110 -9.12 -6.55 -4.61
C PRO A 110 -9.75 -5.36 -3.88
N LEU A 111 -10.95 -5.51 -3.29
CA LEU A 111 -11.65 -4.43 -2.59
C LEU A 111 -11.00 -4.10 -1.25
N VAL A 112 -10.60 -5.12 -0.49
CA VAL A 112 -9.84 -4.94 0.76
C VAL A 112 -8.49 -4.29 0.46
N LEU A 113 -7.78 -4.81 -0.53
CA LEU A 113 -6.46 -4.28 -0.86
C LEU A 113 -6.52 -2.86 -1.42
N ASP A 114 -7.57 -2.49 -2.16
CA ASP A 114 -7.75 -1.11 -2.66
C ASP A 114 -7.98 -0.14 -1.50
N PHE A 115 -8.78 -0.54 -0.51
CA PHE A 115 -9.02 0.24 0.70
C PHE A 115 -7.73 0.43 1.53
N ASP A 116 -6.88 -0.60 1.63
CA ASP A 116 -5.68 -0.62 2.48
C ASP A 116 -4.36 -0.32 1.78
N ALA A 117 -4.36 -0.16 0.45
CA ALA A 117 -3.15 -0.07 -0.35
C ALA A 117 -2.16 0.98 0.18
N HIS A 118 -2.68 2.15 0.57
CA HIS A 118 -1.86 3.22 1.12
C HIS A 118 -1.23 2.84 2.46
N GLU A 119 -2.00 2.28 3.41
CA GLU A 119 -1.49 1.91 4.74
C GLU A 119 -0.48 0.77 4.64
N LEU A 120 -0.71 -0.21 3.75
CA LEU A 120 0.26 -1.27 3.43
C LEU A 120 1.60 -0.70 2.95
N LEU A 121 1.57 0.27 2.03
CA LEU A 121 2.81 0.89 1.57
C LEU A 121 3.45 1.73 2.68
N LEU A 122 2.66 2.50 3.43
CA LEU A 122 3.14 3.41 4.45
C LEU A 122 3.86 2.67 5.58
N ARG A 123 3.25 1.59 6.08
CA ARG A 123 3.81 0.74 7.13
C ARG A 123 4.99 -0.10 6.67
N TRP A 124 5.08 -0.39 5.38
CA TRP A 124 6.21 -1.12 4.81
C TRP A 124 7.38 -0.20 4.49
N PHE A 125 7.17 0.98 3.91
CA PHE A 125 8.25 1.85 3.39
C PHE A 125 8.62 3.01 4.31
N ASP A 126 7.79 3.32 5.30
CA ASP A 126 7.81 4.52 6.14
C ASP A 126 7.39 5.80 5.43
N ASP A 127 6.91 6.72 6.26
CA ASP A 127 6.59 8.09 5.88
C ASP A 127 7.86 8.94 5.69
N GLY A 128 7.86 9.79 4.68
CA GLY A 128 8.80 10.89 4.53
C GLY A 128 9.48 10.93 3.17
N VAL A 129 10.74 11.33 3.18
CA VAL A 129 11.60 11.42 1.98
C VAL A 129 12.78 10.46 2.13
N PRO A 130 13.20 9.77 1.06
CA PRO A 130 14.36 8.90 1.13
C PRO A 130 15.62 9.73 1.45
N SER A 131 16.53 9.17 2.26
CA SER A 131 17.80 9.81 2.63
C SER A 131 18.88 9.73 1.55
N LEU A 132 18.60 8.98 0.48
CA LEU A 132 19.43 8.79 -0.71
C LEU A 132 18.59 9.14 -1.94
N PRO A 133 19.20 9.38 -3.11
CA PRO A 133 18.46 9.45 -4.37
C PRO A 133 17.53 8.25 -4.49
N GLY A 134 16.25 8.53 -4.72
CA GLY A 134 15.20 7.54 -4.56
C GLY A 134 13.87 8.06 -5.05
N PHE A 135 12.80 7.42 -4.58
CA PHE A 135 11.45 7.72 -5.04
C PHE A 135 10.49 7.79 -3.86
N VAL A 136 9.54 8.72 -3.97
CA VAL A 136 8.36 8.80 -3.11
C VAL A 136 7.21 8.16 -3.88
N LEU A 137 6.59 7.11 -3.33
CA LEU A 137 5.41 6.49 -3.90
C LEU A 137 4.22 7.45 -3.71
N ASN A 138 3.54 7.79 -4.80
CA ASN A 138 2.50 8.83 -4.81
C ASN A 138 1.09 8.27 -4.94
N THR A 139 0.89 7.20 -5.72
CA THR A 139 -0.43 6.61 -5.96
C THR A 139 -0.36 5.09 -5.89
N VAL A 140 -1.51 4.45 -5.70
CA VAL A 140 -1.72 3.06 -6.10
C VAL A 140 -2.76 3.09 -7.21
N ASP A 141 -2.36 2.66 -8.40
CA ASP A 141 -3.22 2.62 -9.58
C ASP A 141 -3.79 1.20 -9.79
N GLU A 142 -3.05 0.18 -9.34
CA GLU A 142 -3.43 -1.21 -9.46
C GLU A 142 -3.00 -2.00 -8.22
N VAL A 143 -3.86 -2.90 -7.75
CA VAL A 143 -3.55 -3.82 -6.66
C VAL A 143 -4.21 -5.18 -6.87
N ARG A 144 -3.50 -6.25 -6.54
CA ARG A 144 -4.02 -7.63 -6.60
C ARG A 144 -3.19 -8.61 -5.79
N MET A 145 -3.78 -9.75 -5.47
CA MET A 145 -3.03 -10.93 -5.05
C MET A 145 -2.32 -11.58 -6.23
N VAL A 146 -1.08 -12.03 -6.04
CA VAL A 146 -0.30 -12.86 -6.97
C VAL A 146 0.23 -14.06 -6.20
N GLY A 147 -0.45 -15.21 -6.35
CA GLY A 147 -0.21 -16.35 -5.46
C GLY A 147 -0.57 -15.98 -4.02
N THR A 148 0.40 -16.05 -3.11
CA THR A 148 0.25 -15.66 -1.71
C THR A 148 0.79 -14.27 -1.39
N ASP A 149 1.16 -13.50 -2.40
CA ASP A 149 1.76 -12.17 -2.25
C ASP A 149 0.81 -11.08 -2.73
N VAL A 150 1.00 -9.86 -2.22
CA VAL A 150 0.32 -8.67 -2.71
C VAL A 150 1.22 -8.00 -3.73
N TRP A 151 0.70 -7.75 -4.92
CA TRP A 151 1.34 -6.90 -5.91
C TRP A 151 0.60 -5.56 -5.96
N LEU A 152 1.35 -4.46 -5.89
CA LEU A 152 0.86 -3.11 -6.07
C LEU A 152 1.65 -2.41 -7.17
N ALA A 153 1.00 -1.55 -7.93
CA ALA A 153 1.65 -0.65 -8.86
C ALA A 153 0.99 0.73 -8.85
N GLY A 154 1.76 1.74 -9.18
CA GLY A 154 1.27 3.10 -9.30
C GLY A 154 2.33 4.03 -9.83
N GLN A 155 2.17 5.31 -9.50
CA GLN A 155 3.15 6.34 -9.83
C GLN A 155 4.02 6.68 -8.63
N ALA A 156 5.30 6.85 -8.89
CA ALA A 156 6.29 7.32 -7.95
C ALA A 156 6.95 8.57 -8.50
N ARG A 157 7.33 9.46 -7.59
CA ARG A 157 8.03 10.68 -7.91
C ARG A 157 9.51 10.53 -7.55
N PRO A 158 10.44 10.82 -8.47
CA PRO A 158 11.85 10.92 -8.11
C PRO A 158 12.06 11.99 -7.03
N GLU A 159 12.77 11.64 -5.96
CA GLU A 159 13.24 12.59 -4.95
C GLU A 159 14.68 12.99 -5.30
N LEU A 160 14.85 14.27 -5.66
CA LEU A 160 16.09 14.88 -6.13
C LEU A 160 16.55 15.90 -5.08
N PRO A 161 17.78 15.78 -4.54
CA PRO A 161 18.25 16.62 -3.42
C PRO A 161 18.20 18.14 -3.67
N ASP A 162 18.30 18.57 -4.93
CA ASP A 162 18.40 19.98 -5.31
C ASP A 162 17.09 20.58 -5.86
N VAL A 163 15.99 19.84 -5.81
CA VAL A 163 14.68 20.30 -6.29
C VAL A 163 13.82 20.77 -5.13
N SER A 164 13.37 22.02 -5.20
CA SER A 164 12.34 22.53 -4.29
C SER A 164 10.97 22.02 -4.75
N TYR A 165 10.43 21.07 -4.00
CA TYR A 165 9.09 20.55 -4.25
C TYR A 165 8.05 21.49 -3.66
N ALA A 166 7.06 21.85 -4.48
CA ALA A 166 5.87 22.52 -3.98
C ALA A 166 5.01 21.52 -3.22
N TYR A 167 4.71 21.82 -1.96
CA TYR A 167 3.79 21.07 -1.11
C TYR A 167 2.58 21.98 -0.83
N GLN A 168 1.36 21.44 -0.79
CA GLN A 168 0.24 22.12 -0.13
C GLN A 168 0.18 21.69 1.34
N ASP A 169 -0.05 22.68 2.21
CA ASP A 169 -0.39 22.53 3.63
C ASP A 169 -1.76 21.87 3.80
#